data_AF-A0A1U9URI3-F1
#
_entry.id   AF-A0A1U9URI3-F1
#
_cell.length_a   1.000
_cell.length_b   1.000
_cell.length_c   1.000
_cell.angle_alpha   90.00
_cell.angle_beta   90.00
_cell.angle_gamma   90.00
#
_symmetry.space_group_name_H-M   'P 1'
#
loop_
_entity.id
_entity.type
_entity.pdbx_description
1 polymer ?
#
loop_
_entity_poly.entity_id
_entity_poly.type
_entity_poly.pdbx_seq_one_letter_code
_entity_poly.pdbx_strand_id
1 'polypeptide(L)'
;MQLRLEGVAQQAGSQAYLYPMTLAPVPGAVTILLGATQAGKTSLMRVMAGLDRPSAGRVLVDGHDVTGMPVRERNVSMVYQQFINYPSLRVFDNIASPLKLRRKAPAAEIAARVRELAARLHIDHLLDRYPSELSGGQQQRVALARALAKEAPLMLLDEPLVNLDYKLREELREELAQLFAHGDATVIYATTEPGEALLLGGHTAVLDAGELLQYGPTPQVFHYPDSLRVARAFNDPPMNLVEGRLQGGRVTLAGGISVPVPGAGGHDGPVTMGVRASALRLAAEPGAVAVPGRVALAELSGSDTFVHADTPVGNLVAQFAGVLDLQLGEPVSLHLLPEHIYLFDADGRRIHAPRRPGGLAAEVPGGVAAAAGAGG
;
A
#
# COMPACT_ATOMS: atom_id res chain seq x y z
N MET A 1 7.60 -2.69 -21.07
CA MET A 1 7.04 -4.03 -20.77
C MET A 1 5.68 -3.84 -20.15
N GLN A 2 4.66 -4.50 -20.69
CA GLN A 2 3.30 -4.52 -20.18
C GLN A 2 2.99 -5.88 -19.55
N LEU A 3 2.84 -5.92 -18.23
CA LEU A 3 2.45 -7.12 -17.49
C LEU A 3 0.92 -7.15 -17.33
N ARG A 4 0.30 -8.30 -17.56
CA ARG A 4 -1.13 -8.50 -17.26
C ARG A 4 -1.35 -9.89 -16.67
N LEU A 5 -2.09 -9.94 -15.57
CA LEU A 5 -2.57 -11.16 -14.94
C LEU A 5 -4.06 -11.29 -15.26
N GLU A 6 -4.48 -12.39 -15.86
CA GLU A 6 -5.86 -12.64 -16.27
C GLU A 6 -6.45 -13.82 -15.50
N GLY A 7 -7.36 -13.53 -14.57
CA GLY A 7 -8.04 -14.55 -13.75
C GLY A 7 -7.09 -15.46 -12.99
N VAL A 8 -5.92 -14.95 -12.58
CA VAL A 8 -4.91 -15.76 -11.90
C VAL A 8 -5.41 -16.19 -10.53
N ALA A 9 -5.22 -17.46 -10.21
CA ALA A 9 -5.51 -18.01 -8.89
C ALA A 9 -4.37 -18.94 -8.47
N GLN A 10 -4.20 -19.11 -7.16
CA GLN A 10 -3.17 -19.98 -6.58
C GLN A 10 -3.76 -20.75 -5.42
N GLN A 11 -3.71 -22.08 -5.52
CA GLN A 11 -4.20 -23.00 -4.49
C GLN A 11 -3.17 -24.12 -4.27
N ALA A 12 -3.02 -24.56 -3.02
CA ALA A 12 -2.35 -25.81 -2.70
C ALA A 12 -3.27 -26.69 -1.84
N GLY A 13 -3.66 -27.84 -2.38
CA GLY A 13 -4.70 -28.67 -1.76
C GLY A 13 -6.00 -27.87 -1.63
N SER A 14 -6.55 -27.81 -0.41
CA SER A 14 -7.76 -27.03 -0.09
C SER A 14 -7.50 -25.58 0.28
N GLN A 15 -6.23 -25.16 0.41
CA GLN A 15 -5.89 -23.80 0.82
C GLN A 15 -5.72 -22.88 -0.40
N ALA A 16 -6.56 -21.85 -0.49
CA ALA A 16 -6.39 -20.77 -1.46
C ALA A 16 -5.41 -19.73 -0.94
N TYR A 17 -4.36 -19.46 -1.73
CA TYR A 17 -3.42 -18.36 -1.49
C TYR A 17 -3.79 -17.11 -2.28
N LEU A 18 -4.37 -17.30 -3.47
CA LEU A 18 -4.91 -16.24 -4.31
C LEU A 18 -6.26 -16.69 -4.87
N TYR A 19 -7.29 -15.89 -4.65
CA TYR A 19 -8.56 -16.01 -5.36
C TYR A 19 -8.41 -15.46 -6.79
N PRO A 20 -9.27 -15.88 -7.74
CA PRO A 20 -9.21 -15.42 -9.12
C PRO A 20 -9.19 -13.89 -9.20
N MET A 21 -8.11 -13.33 -9.74
CA MET A 21 -7.94 -11.88 -9.88
C MET A 21 -7.38 -11.50 -11.25
N THR A 22 -7.76 -10.32 -11.71
CA THR A 22 -7.19 -9.69 -12.91
C THR A 22 -6.53 -8.39 -12.51
N LEU A 23 -5.27 -8.22 -12.90
CA LEU A 23 -4.47 -7.05 -12.57
C LEU A 23 -3.58 -6.70 -13.76
N ALA A 24 -3.54 -5.42 -14.12
CA ALA A 24 -2.67 -4.89 -15.15
C ALA A 24 -1.88 -3.70 -14.59
N PRO A 25 -0.68 -3.95 -14.03
CA PRO A 25 0.22 -2.89 -13.61
C PRO A 25 0.50 -1.93 -14.76
N VAL A 26 0.49 -0.63 -14.47
CA VAL A 26 0.76 0.38 -15.50
C VAL A 26 2.25 0.32 -15.90
N PRO A 27 2.58 0.20 -17.19
CA PRO A 27 3.97 0.14 -17.65
C PRO A 27 4.77 1.36 -17.22
N GLY A 28 5.99 1.14 -16.71
CA GLY A 28 6.89 2.23 -16.28
C GLY A 28 6.42 2.98 -15.04
N ALA A 29 5.38 2.49 -14.35
CA ALA A 29 4.89 3.06 -13.11
C ALA A 29 5.15 2.12 -11.93
N VAL A 30 5.05 2.69 -10.72
CA VAL A 30 5.04 1.93 -9.47
C VAL A 30 3.62 1.41 -9.22
N THR A 31 3.53 0.11 -8.95
CA THR A 31 2.34 -0.54 -8.40
C THR A 31 2.64 -1.05 -7.00
N ILE A 32 1.95 -0.51 -6.01
CA ILE A 32 2.03 -0.92 -4.63
C ILE A 32 1.07 -2.08 -4.40
N LEU A 33 1.55 -3.19 -3.83
CA LEU A 33 0.71 -4.23 -3.25
C LEU A 33 0.57 -3.92 -1.76
N LEU A 34 -0.59 -3.39 -1.36
CA LEU A 34 -0.86 -3.03 0.03
C LEU A 34 -1.77 -4.09 0.67
N GLY A 35 -1.39 -4.57 1.86
CA GLY A 35 -2.22 -5.49 2.62
C GLY A 35 -1.48 -6.05 3.82
N ALA A 36 -2.20 -6.61 4.78
CA ALA A 36 -1.61 -7.22 5.96
C ALA A 36 -0.65 -8.38 5.61
N THR A 37 0.10 -8.84 6.60
CA THR A 37 0.88 -10.09 6.48
C THR A 37 -0.07 -11.21 6.06
N GLN A 38 0.37 -12.07 5.13
CA GLN A 38 -0.44 -13.16 4.53
C GLN A 38 -1.62 -12.72 3.64
N ALA A 39 -1.73 -11.44 3.25
CA ALA A 39 -2.75 -10.99 2.29
C ALA A 39 -2.59 -11.56 0.86
N GLY A 40 -1.52 -12.33 0.58
CA GLY A 40 -1.23 -12.90 -0.74
C GLY A 40 -0.22 -12.11 -1.58
N LYS A 41 0.36 -11.03 -1.05
CA LYS A 41 1.33 -10.16 -1.77
C LYS A 41 2.52 -10.94 -2.36
N THR A 42 3.26 -11.66 -1.52
CA THR A 42 4.41 -12.48 -1.95
C THR A 42 4.00 -13.56 -2.94
N SER A 43 2.86 -14.23 -2.73
CA SER A 43 2.35 -15.25 -3.64
C SER A 43 2.05 -14.68 -5.03
N LEU A 44 1.42 -13.50 -5.09
CA LEU A 44 1.16 -12.80 -6.33
C LEU A 44 2.46 -12.41 -7.04
N MET A 45 3.44 -11.89 -6.29
CA MET A 45 4.76 -11.56 -6.85
C MET A 45 5.51 -12.77 -7.39
N ARG A 46 5.42 -13.93 -6.73
CA ARG A 46 6.05 -15.18 -7.22
C ARG A 46 5.43 -15.66 -8.53
N VAL A 47 4.12 -15.48 -8.70
CA VAL A 47 3.41 -15.73 -9.97
C VAL A 47 3.87 -14.75 -11.06
N MET A 48 3.99 -13.45 -10.74
CA MET A 48 4.52 -12.43 -11.66
C MET A 48 5.96 -12.77 -12.09
N ALA A 49 6.82 -13.17 -11.14
CA ALA A 49 8.21 -13.54 -11.38
C ALA A 49 8.39 -14.83 -12.19
N GLY A 50 7.38 -15.72 -12.20
CA GLY A 50 7.47 -17.05 -12.82
C GLY A 50 8.20 -18.07 -11.96
N LEU A 51 8.22 -17.83 -10.64
CA LEU A 51 8.71 -18.77 -9.64
C LEU A 51 7.66 -19.84 -9.35
N ASP A 52 6.40 -19.41 -9.29
CA ASP A 52 5.25 -20.29 -9.15
C ASP A 52 4.40 -20.20 -10.42
N ARG A 53 3.90 -21.36 -10.87
CA ARG A 53 2.88 -21.43 -11.91
C ARG A 53 1.51 -21.25 -11.26
N PRO A 54 0.66 -20.32 -11.73
CA PRO A 54 -0.67 -20.16 -11.19
C PRO A 54 -1.50 -21.43 -11.40
N SER A 55 -2.36 -21.76 -10.45
CA SER A 55 -3.28 -22.91 -10.52
C SER A 55 -4.36 -22.72 -11.61
N ALA A 56 -4.73 -21.47 -11.90
CA ALA A 56 -5.63 -21.09 -12.98
C ALA A 56 -5.29 -19.70 -13.52
N GLY A 57 -5.83 -19.34 -14.68
CA GLY A 57 -5.59 -18.04 -15.34
C GLY A 57 -4.28 -17.99 -16.12
N ARG A 58 -3.93 -16.79 -16.59
CA ARG A 58 -2.77 -16.54 -17.45
C ARG A 58 -1.95 -15.34 -17.00
N VAL A 59 -0.64 -15.40 -17.24
CA VAL A 59 0.29 -14.28 -17.10
C VAL A 59 0.77 -13.88 -18.49
N LEU A 60 0.45 -12.65 -18.90
CA LEU A 60 0.82 -12.09 -20.19
C LEU A 60 1.92 -11.04 -20.01
N VAL A 61 2.91 -11.03 -20.91
CA VAL A 61 3.94 -9.99 -21.02
C VAL A 61 3.97 -9.50 -22.45
N ASP A 62 3.72 -8.20 -22.65
CA ASP A 62 3.63 -7.55 -23.97
C ASP A 62 2.68 -8.31 -24.92
N GLY A 63 1.57 -8.84 -24.38
CA GLY A 63 0.56 -9.61 -25.10
C GLY A 63 0.88 -11.11 -25.27
N HIS A 64 2.09 -11.57 -24.93
CA HIS A 64 2.48 -12.97 -25.03
C HIS A 64 2.22 -13.73 -23.73
N ASP A 65 1.63 -14.92 -23.84
CA ASP A 65 1.44 -15.81 -22.68
C ASP A 65 2.79 -16.39 -22.23
N VAL A 66 3.20 -16.00 -21.02
CA VAL A 66 4.41 -16.47 -20.37
C VAL A 66 4.08 -17.43 -19.23
N THR A 67 2.84 -17.91 -19.10
CA THR A 67 2.41 -18.82 -18.04
C THR A 67 3.28 -20.09 -18.02
N GLY A 68 3.94 -20.36 -16.88
CA GLY A 68 4.87 -21.49 -16.76
C GLY A 68 6.26 -21.26 -17.36
N MET A 69 6.53 -20.11 -18.01
CA MET A 69 7.88 -19.73 -18.43
C MET A 69 8.81 -19.63 -17.21
N PRO A 70 9.97 -20.30 -17.23
CA PRO A 70 10.92 -20.24 -16.11
C PRO A 70 11.40 -18.82 -15.82
N VAL A 71 11.61 -18.51 -14.53
CA VAL A 71 12.12 -17.20 -14.07
C VAL A 71 13.39 -16.72 -14.78
N ARG A 72 14.28 -17.64 -15.21
CA ARG A 72 15.53 -17.27 -15.91
C ARG A 72 15.29 -16.66 -17.30
N GLU A 73 14.18 -17.03 -17.93
CA GLU A 73 13.74 -16.56 -19.25
C GLU A 73 12.84 -15.32 -19.12
N ARG A 74 12.22 -15.14 -17.94
CA ARG A 74 11.54 -13.90 -17.58
C ARG A 74 12.58 -12.84 -17.17
N ASN A 75 12.73 -11.79 -17.96
CA ASN A 75 13.67 -10.70 -17.68
C ASN A 75 13.20 -9.83 -16.49
N VAL A 76 13.26 -10.38 -15.26
CA VAL A 76 12.71 -9.78 -14.03
C VAL A 76 13.79 -9.66 -12.95
N SER A 77 13.72 -8.63 -12.11
CA SER A 77 14.56 -8.48 -10.91
C SER A 77 13.68 -8.62 -9.67
N MET A 78 14.11 -9.39 -8.67
CA MET A 78 13.33 -9.61 -7.45
C MET A 78 14.20 -9.48 -6.19
N VAL A 79 13.69 -8.74 -5.20
CA VAL A 79 14.21 -8.65 -3.84
C VAL A 79 13.20 -9.29 -2.89
N TYR A 80 13.65 -10.32 -2.17
CA TYR A 80 12.85 -11.00 -1.15
C TYR A 80 13.02 -10.34 0.21
N GLN A 81 12.01 -10.52 1.08
CA GLN A 81 12.02 -10.09 2.48
C GLN A 81 13.24 -10.61 3.28
N GLN A 82 13.78 -11.78 2.96
CA GLN A 82 14.95 -12.37 3.64
C GLN A 82 16.31 -11.90 3.09
N PHE A 83 16.33 -11.00 2.10
CA PHE A 83 17.54 -10.36 1.56
C PHE A 83 18.71 -11.32 1.23
N ILE A 84 18.45 -12.27 0.32
CA ILE A 84 19.41 -13.33 -0.02
C ILE A 84 20.62 -12.78 -0.79
N ASN A 85 21.79 -12.67 -0.16
CA ASN A 85 23.05 -12.31 -0.80
C ASN A 85 23.89 -13.56 -1.14
N TYR A 86 24.81 -13.45 -2.10
CA TYR A 86 25.76 -14.52 -2.41
C TYR A 86 26.87 -14.52 -1.35
N PRO A 87 26.93 -15.54 -0.46
CA PRO A 87 27.78 -15.49 0.72
C PRO A 87 29.28 -15.54 0.39
N SER A 88 29.64 -16.16 -0.74
CA SER A 88 31.01 -16.31 -1.21
C SER A 88 31.54 -15.12 -2.02
N LEU A 89 30.69 -14.12 -2.29
CA LEU A 89 31.07 -12.94 -3.06
C LEU A 89 31.18 -11.73 -2.13
N ARG A 90 32.14 -10.84 -2.39
CA ARG A 90 32.19 -9.53 -1.74
C ARG A 90 30.98 -8.69 -2.14
N VAL A 91 30.71 -7.60 -1.41
CA VAL A 91 29.62 -6.68 -1.72
C VAL A 91 29.73 -6.15 -3.14
N PHE A 92 30.93 -5.72 -3.57
CA PHE A 92 31.17 -5.30 -4.95
C PHE A 92 30.73 -6.36 -5.96
N ASP A 93 31.14 -7.62 -5.75
CA ASP A 93 30.84 -8.72 -6.66
C ASP A 93 29.36 -9.15 -6.62
N ASN A 94 28.71 -9.03 -5.46
CA ASN A 94 27.27 -9.21 -5.34
C ASN A 94 26.53 -8.23 -6.27
N ILE A 95 26.84 -6.94 -6.17
CA ILE A 95 26.21 -5.89 -6.98
C ILE A 95 26.59 -6.04 -8.46
N ALA A 96 27.85 -6.38 -8.76
CA ALA A 96 28.34 -6.55 -10.13
C ALA A 96 27.81 -7.82 -10.82
N SER A 97 27.34 -8.82 -10.08
CA SER A 97 26.98 -10.14 -10.61
C SER A 97 25.99 -10.12 -11.80
N PRO A 98 24.91 -9.30 -11.82
CA PRO A 98 23.97 -9.28 -12.95
C PRO A 98 24.61 -8.64 -14.20
N LEU A 99 25.47 -7.64 -13.99
CA LEU A 99 26.18 -6.92 -15.06
C LEU A 99 27.23 -7.82 -15.73
N LYS A 100 27.98 -8.59 -14.93
CA LYS A 100 28.95 -9.59 -15.42
C LYS A 100 28.27 -10.68 -16.26
N LEU A 101 27.09 -11.13 -15.85
CA LEU A 101 26.33 -12.17 -16.56
C LEU A 101 25.81 -11.70 -17.92
N ARG A 102 25.48 -10.42 -18.06
CA ARG A 102 25.04 -9.82 -19.35
C ARG A 102 26.15 -9.78 -20.41
N ARG A 103 27.42 -10.09 -20.07
CA ARG A 103 28.60 -10.20 -20.97
C ARG A 103 28.80 -9.04 -21.98
N LYS A 104 28.28 -7.85 -21.70
CA LYS A 104 28.22 -6.73 -22.66
C LYS A 104 28.89 -5.43 -22.22
N ALA A 105 29.13 -5.23 -20.92
CA ALA A 105 29.72 -3.98 -20.40
C ALA A 105 31.23 -4.13 -20.10
N PRO A 106 32.09 -3.16 -20.47
CA PRO A 106 33.48 -3.09 -20.04
C PRO A 106 33.62 -3.10 -18.51
N ALA A 107 34.71 -3.65 -17.98
CA ALA A 107 34.95 -3.74 -16.55
C ALA A 107 34.92 -2.37 -15.84
N ALA A 108 35.37 -1.31 -16.51
CA ALA A 108 35.34 0.05 -15.98
C ALA A 108 33.90 0.57 -15.81
N GLU A 109 33.01 0.27 -16.76
CA GLU A 109 31.60 0.67 -16.69
C GLU A 109 30.88 -0.08 -15.56
N ILE A 110 31.14 -1.38 -15.41
CA ILE A 110 30.62 -2.17 -14.27
C ILE A 110 31.07 -1.56 -12.95
N ALA A 111 32.36 -1.24 -12.82
CA ALA A 111 32.89 -0.67 -11.59
C ALA A 111 32.33 0.73 -11.28
N ALA A 112 32.11 1.56 -12.29
CA ALA A 112 31.48 2.87 -12.14
C ALA A 112 30.03 2.70 -11.65
N ARG A 113 29.25 1.83 -12.30
CA ARG A 113 27.85 1.58 -11.95
C ARG A 113 27.68 0.99 -10.54
N VAL A 114 28.55 0.05 -10.15
CA VAL A 114 28.54 -0.53 -8.80
C VAL A 114 28.81 0.55 -7.75
N ARG A 115 29.81 1.42 -7.97
CA ARG A 115 30.12 2.51 -7.02
C ARG A 115 29.01 3.55 -6.94
N GLU A 116 28.39 3.89 -8.07
CA GLU A 116 27.24 4.80 -8.11
C GLU A 116 26.09 4.27 -7.25
N LEU A 117 25.65 3.02 -7.49
CA LEU A 117 24.56 2.40 -6.73
C LEU A 117 24.92 2.22 -5.25
N ALA A 118 26.17 1.85 -4.96
CA ALA A 118 26.63 1.70 -3.59
C ALA A 118 26.66 3.04 -2.83
N ALA A 119 27.03 4.14 -3.50
CA ALA A 119 27.01 5.48 -2.91
C ALA A 119 25.58 5.94 -2.61
N ARG A 120 24.65 5.79 -3.57
CA ARG A 120 23.23 6.14 -3.37
C ARG A 120 22.57 5.37 -2.23
N LEU A 121 22.98 4.11 -2.02
CA LEU A 121 22.45 3.27 -0.95
C LEU A 121 23.32 3.31 0.33
N HIS A 122 24.30 4.21 0.42
CA HIS A 122 25.17 4.36 1.59
C HIS A 122 25.88 3.07 2.02
N ILE A 123 26.40 2.30 1.06
CA ILE A 123 27.14 1.03 1.25
C ILE A 123 28.48 0.99 0.48
N ASP A 124 28.94 2.12 -0.06
CA ASP A 124 30.20 2.28 -0.80
C ASP A 124 31.44 1.89 0.04
N HIS A 125 31.44 2.24 1.32
CA HIS A 125 32.49 1.86 2.29
C HIS A 125 32.51 0.35 2.63
N LEU A 126 31.52 -0.42 2.16
CA LEU A 126 31.37 -1.86 2.44
C LEU A 126 31.75 -2.74 1.25
N LEU A 127 32.15 -2.15 0.11
CA LEU A 127 32.36 -2.86 -1.16
C LEU A 127 33.33 -4.05 -1.06
N ASP A 128 34.32 -3.97 -0.17
CA ASP A 128 35.34 -5.00 0.04
C ASP A 128 34.98 -6.09 1.06
N ARG A 129 33.84 -5.97 1.73
CA ARG A 129 33.38 -6.92 2.75
C ARG A 129 32.58 -8.06 2.15
N TYR A 130 32.46 -9.16 2.89
CA TYR A 130 31.52 -10.25 2.64
C TYR A 130 30.18 -10.01 3.36
N PRO A 131 29.06 -10.57 2.85
CA PRO A 131 27.74 -10.43 3.50
C PRO A 131 27.70 -10.82 4.97
N SER A 132 28.49 -11.81 5.40
CA SER A 132 28.60 -12.23 6.80
C SER A 132 29.18 -11.17 7.74
N GLU A 133 29.85 -10.14 7.20
CA GLU A 133 30.45 -9.03 7.95
C GLU A 133 29.52 -7.80 8.03
N LEU A 134 28.28 -7.92 7.55
CA LEU A 134 27.31 -6.84 7.42
C LEU A 134 26.14 -7.02 8.40
N SER A 135 25.59 -5.90 8.86
CA SER A 135 24.29 -5.90 9.57
C SER A 135 23.15 -6.29 8.63
N GLY A 136 22.00 -6.70 9.18
CA GLY A 136 20.81 -7.05 8.39
C GLY A 136 20.39 -5.94 7.42
N GLY A 137 20.33 -4.69 7.91
CA GLY A 137 20.00 -3.53 7.07
C GLY A 137 21.06 -3.19 6.02
N GLN A 138 22.34 -3.53 6.23
CA GLN A 138 23.37 -3.42 5.20
C GLN A 138 23.20 -4.52 4.14
N GLN A 139 22.95 -5.76 4.54
CA GLN A 139 22.69 -6.88 3.61
C GLN A 139 21.48 -6.61 2.72
N GLN A 140 20.44 -6.01 3.28
CA GLN A 140 19.24 -5.56 2.58
C GLN A 140 19.55 -4.54 1.48
N ARG A 141 20.38 -3.53 1.80
CA ARG A 141 20.85 -2.54 0.82
C ARG A 141 21.71 -3.15 -0.28
N VAL A 142 22.55 -4.13 0.03
CA VAL A 142 23.31 -4.88 -0.99
C VAL A 142 22.38 -5.64 -1.94
N ALA A 143 21.34 -6.29 -1.41
CA ALA A 143 20.36 -7.01 -2.22
C ALA A 143 19.58 -6.06 -3.15
N LEU A 144 19.19 -4.88 -2.64
CA LEU A 144 18.55 -3.82 -3.42
C LEU A 144 19.48 -3.26 -4.51
N ALA A 145 20.73 -2.94 -4.16
CA ALA A 145 21.74 -2.46 -5.11
C ALA A 145 21.94 -3.45 -6.27
N ARG A 146 22.04 -4.75 -5.95
CA ARG A 146 22.13 -5.82 -6.96
C ARG A 146 20.88 -5.90 -7.83
N ALA A 147 19.69 -5.71 -7.27
CA ALA A 147 18.44 -5.74 -8.02
C ALA A 147 18.33 -4.55 -8.98
N LEU A 148 18.75 -3.36 -8.56
CA LEU A 148 18.81 -2.14 -9.37
C LEU A 148 19.85 -2.27 -10.50
N ALA A 149 21.03 -2.84 -10.20
CA ALA A 149 22.08 -3.08 -11.19
C ALA A 149 21.66 -4.00 -12.35
N LYS A 150 20.62 -4.84 -12.17
CA LYS A 150 20.12 -5.72 -13.23
C LYS A 150 19.45 -4.96 -14.38
N GLU A 151 18.86 -3.79 -14.10
CA GLU A 151 18.10 -2.99 -15.08
C GLU A 151 17.02 -3.80 -15.81
N ALA A 152 16.31 -4.64 -15.04
CA ALA A 152 15.22 -5.44 -15.58
C ALA A 152 14.00 -4.54 -15.86
N PRO A 153 13.23 -4.79 -16.94
CA PRO A 153 12.01 -4.04 -17.24
C PRO A 153 10.89 -4.24 -16.20
N LEU A 154 10.97 -5.29 -15.40
CA LEU A 154 10.09 -5.54 -14.25
C LEU A 154 10.93 -5.75 -12.99
N MET A 155 10.66 -4.95 -11.96
CA MET A 155 11.27 -5.03 -10.65
C MET A 155 10.22 -5.40 -9.60
N LEU A 156 10.52 -6.38 -8.77
CA LEU A 156 9.64 -6.93 -7.74
C LEU A 156 10.32 -6.78 -6.37
N LEU A 157 9.75 -5.98 -5.48
CA LEU A 157 10.34 -5.66 -4.18
C LEU A 157 9.37 -6.07 -3.06
N ASP A 158 9.72 -7.12 -2.32
CA ASP A 158 8.84 -7.71 -1.31
C ASP A 158 9.22 -7.24 0.09
N GLU A 159 8.44 -6.30 0.63
CA GLU A 159 8.66 -5.62 1.93
C GLU A 159 10.12 -5.16 2.11
N PRO A 160 10.68 -4.41 1.15
CA PRO A 160 12.12 -4.18 1.04
C PRO A 160 12.68 -3.23 2.08
N LEU A 161 11.88 -2.79 3.06
CA LEU A 161 12.25 -1.86 4.14
C LEU A 161 11.93 -2.38 5.56
N VAL A 162 11.30 -3.55 5.70
CA VAL A 162 10.71 -4.02 6.99
C VAL A 162 11.73 -4.22 8.11
N ASN A 163 12.97 -4.60 7.80
CA ASN A 163 14.03 -4.90 8.78
C ASN A 163 15.00 -3.74 9.04
N LEU A 164 14.65 -2.52 8.61
CA LEU A 164 15.46 -1.32 8.82
C LEU A 164 15.00 -0.55 10.06
N ASP A 165 15.97 0.08 10.74
CA ASP A 165 15.67 1.09 11.75
C ASP A 165 14.94 2.29 11.14
N TYR A 166 14.24 3.05 11.99
CA TYR A 166 13.39 4.14 11.55
C TYR A 166 14.10 5.18 10.69
N LYS A 167 15.29 5.66 11.10
CA LYS A 167 16.00 6.73 10.37
C LYS A 167 16.44 6.25 8.99
N LEU A 168 17.05 5.08 8.94
CA LEU A 168 17.51 4.49 7.68
C LEU A 168 16.34 4.14 6.76
N ARG A 169 15.19 3.77 7.33
CA ARG A 169 13.96 3.52 6.58
C ARG A 169 13.46 4.78 5.88
N GLU A 170 13.36 5.91 6.60
CA GLU A 170 12.94 7.19 6.00
C GLU A 170 13.89 7.62 4.87
N GLU A 171 15.20 7.61 5.13
CA GLU A 171 16.22 7.98 4.14
C GLU A 171 16.08 7.13 2.85
N LEU A 172 15.94 5.81 3.00
CA LEU A 172 15.79 4.92 1.85
C LEU A 172 14.43 5.05 1.15
N ARG A 173 13.35 5.40 1.85
CA ARG A 173 12.06 5.67 1.19
C ARG A 173 12.19 6.84 0.22
N GLU A 174 12.84 7.92 0.64
CA GLU A 174 13.07 9.08 -0.22
C GLU A 174 13.93 8.72 -1.43
N GLU A 175 15.02 7.98 -1.22
CA GLU A 175 15.90 7.51 -2.31
C GLU A 175 15.17 6.58 -3.28
N LEU A 176 14.35 5.64 -2.79
CA LEU A 176 13.55 4.75 -3.63
C LEU A 176 12.51 5.51 -4.45
N ALA A 177 11.83 6.48 -3.86
CA ALA A 177 10.87 7.33 -4.56
C ALA A 177 11.56 8.06 -5.73
N GLN A 178 12.75 8.63 -5.48
CA GLN A 178 13.54 9.29 -6.53
C GLN A 178 14.01 8.31 -7.60
N LEU A 179 14.49 7.13 -7.21
CA LEU A 179 14.94 6.10 -8.15
C LEU A 179 13.81 5.62 -9.08
N PHE A 180 12.61 5.43 -8.55
CA PHE A 180 11.48 4.95 -9.34
C PHE A 180 10.84 6.06 -10.20
N ALA A 181 10.86 7.31 -9.73
CA ALA A 181 10.35 8.44 -10.50
C ALA A 181 11.11 8.68 -11.83
N HIS A 182 12.38 8.28 -11.89
CA HIS A 182 13.26 8.46 -13.05
C HIS A 182 13.54 7.17 -13.83
N GLY A 183 12.87 6.07 -13.47
CA GLY A 183 13.12 4.76 -14.06
C GLY A 183 12.13 4.40 -15.18
N ASP A 184 12.60 3.70 -16.20
CA ASP A 184 11.75 3.12 -17.26
C ASP A 184 11.15 1.75 -16.88
N ALA A 185 11.54 1.21 -15.71
CA ALA A 185 11.12 -0.10 -15.24
C ALA A 185 9.71 -0.05 -14.62
N THR A 186 8.94 -1.09 -14.84
CA THR A 186 7.70 -1.31 -14.08
C THR A 186 8.07 -1.86 -12.71
N VAL A 187 7.63 -1.22 -11.63
CA VAL A 187 8.00 -1.60 -10.26
C VAL A 187 6.77 -2.13 -9.53
N ILE A 188 6.86 -3.34 -8.98
CA ILE A 188 5.89 -3.89 -8.05
C ILE A 188 6.53 -3.87 -6.66
N TYR A 189 5.90 -3.15 -5.74
CA TYR A 189 6.42 -2.94 -4.39
C TYR A 189 5.38 -3.43 -3.37
N ALA A 190 5.72 -4.41 -2.54
CA ALA A 190 4.81 -4.94 -1.54
C ALA A 190 5.10 -4.33 -0.16
N THR A 191 4.04 -3.94 0.54
CA THR A 191 4.15 -3.37 1.88
C THR A 191 2.91 -3.64 2.74
N THR A 192 3.09 -3.54 4.04
CA THR A 192 2.03 -3.51 5.05
C THR A 192 1.73 -2.09 5.52
N GLU A 193 2.57 -1.10 5.17
CA GLU A 193 2.50 0.27 5.66
C GLU A 193 1.83 1.20 4.61
N PRO A 194 0.65 1.78 4.90
CA PRO A 194 -0.02 2.72 3.99
C PRO A 194 0.82 3.96 3.67
N GLY A 195 1.67 4.40 4.62
CA GLY A 195 2.58 5.53 4.42
C GLY A 195 3.53 5.32 3.25
N GLU A 196 4.04 4.10 3.05
CA GLU A 196 4.91 3.77 1.90
C GLU A 196 4.14 3.86 0.59
N ALA A 197 2.88 3.42 0.56
CA ALA A 197 2.01 3.54 -0.62
C ALA A 197 1.80 5.01 -1.01
N LEU A 198 1.51 5.87 -0.03
CA LEU A 198 1.27 7.29 -0.24
C LEU A 198 2.53 8.03 -0.69
N LEU A 199 3.68 7.67 -0.15
CA LEU A 199 4.97 8.30 -0.48
C LEU A 199 5.49 7.91 -1.86
N LEU A 200 5.44 6.61 -2.19
CA LEU A 200 5.89 6.12 -3.50
C LEU A 200 4.91 6.46 -4.63
N GLY A 201 3.64 6.71 -4.29
CA GLY A 201 2.62 7.12 -5.23
C GLY A 201 2.25 6.02 -6.24
N GLY A 202 2.05 6.40 -7.50
CA GLY A 202 1.68 5.47 -8.58
C GLY A 202 0.27 4.89 -8.42
N HIS A 203 0.18 3.56 -8.51
CA HIS A 203 -1.06 2.81 -8.38
C HIS A 203 -0.97 1.87 -7.17
N THR A 204 -2.10 1.64 -6.48
CA THR A 204 -2.15 0.69 -5.36
C THR A 204 -3.18 -0.39 -5.63
N ALA A 205 -2.77 -1.64 -5.48
CA ALA A 205 -3.61 -2.82 -5.40
C ALA A 205 -3.75 -3.21 -3.92
N VAL A 206 -4.96 -3.08 -3.38
CA VAL A 206 -5.26 -3.49 -2.01
C VAL A 206 -5.64 -4.97 -2.00
N LEU A 207 -4.87 -5.75 -1.25
CA LEU A 207 -5.04 -7.18 -1.08
C LEU A 207 -5.48 -7.52 0.33
N ASP A 208 -6.40 -8.47 0.46
CA ASP A 208 -6.83 -9.02 1.73
C ASP A 208 -7.17 -10.51 1.59
N ALA A 209 -6.54 -11.35 2.42
CA ALA A 209 -6.73 -12.80 2.41
C ALA A 209 -6.68 -13.47 1.01
N GLY A 210 -5.82 -12.98 0.11
CA GLY A 210 -5.67 -13.50 -1.26
C GLY A 210 -6.66 -12.94 -2.28
N GLU A 211 -7.51 -11.98 -1.90
CA GLU A 211 -8.42 -11.28 -2.80
C GLU A 211 -7.87 -9.90 -3.18
N LEU A 212 -8.08 -9.50 -4.43
CA LEU A 212 -7.85 -8.12 -4.89
C LEU A 212 -9.12 -7.31 -4.64
N LEU A 213 -9.05 -6.38 -3.68
CA LEU A 213 -10.21 -5.59 -3.26
C LEU A 213 -10.44 -4.35 -4.14
N GLN A 214 -9.35 -3.66 -4.46
CA GLN A 214 -9.39 -2.44 -5.27
C GLN A 214 -8.03 -2.20 -5.89
N TYR A 215 -8.01 -1.70 -7.13
CA TYR A 215 -6.81 -1.27 -7.82
C TYR A 215 -7.05 0.05 -8.55
N GLY A 216 -6.13 0.99 -8.43
CA GLY A 216 -6.21 2.28 -9.13
C GLY A 216 -5.11 3.24 -8.68
N PRO A 217 -5.14 4.49 -9.15
CA PRO A 217 -4.23 5.54 -8.69
C PRO A 217 -4.25 5.64 -7.17
N THR A 218 -3.08 5.65 -6.53
CA THR A 218 -2.93 5.63 -5.06
C THR A 218 -3.79 6.71 -4.37
N PRO A 219 -3.81 7.99 -4.81
CA PRO A 219 -4.68 9.00 -4.20
C PRO A 219 -6.17 8.69 -4.34
N GLN A 220 -6.59 8.07 -5.46
CA GLN A 220 -7.98 7.70 -5.68
C GLN A 220 -8.40 6.56 -4.75
N VAL A 221 -7.59 5.52 -4.63
CA VAL A 221 -7.86 4.38 -3.72
C VAL A 221 -7.89 4.87 -2.27
N PHE A 222 -6.96 5.74 -1.89
CA PHE A 222 -6.94 6.33 -0.56
C PHE A 222 -8.20 7.17 -0.31
N HIS A 223 -8.56 8.12 -1.18
CA HIS A 223 -9.69 9.03 -0.97
C HIS A 223 -11.07 8.40 -1.21
N TYR A 224 -11.14 7.42 -2.08
CA TYR A 224 -12.37 6.75 -2.49
C TYR A 224 -12.17 5.23 -2.34
N PRO A 225 -12.08 4.73 -1.10
CA PRO A 225 -12.04 3.29 -0.86
C PRO A 225 -13.41 2.69 -1.20
N ASP A 226 -13.45 1.60 -1.96
CA ASP A 226 -14.71 1.02 -2.44
C ASP A 226 -15.45 0.23 -1.34
N SER A 227 -14.75 -0.15 -0.28
CA SER A 227 -15.32 -0.87 0.85
C SER A 227 -14.64 -0.56 2.19
N LEU A 228 -15.27 -0.98 3.29
CA LEU A 228 -14.70 -0.96 4.63
C LEU A 228 -13.36 -1.69 4.71
N ARG A 229 -13.22 -2.82 3.99
CA ARG A 229 -11.97 -3.60 3.96
C ARG A 229 -10.82 -2.78 3.36
N VAL A 230 -11.06 -2.07 2.27
CA VAL A 230 -10.08 -1.15 1.68
C VAL A 230 -9.78 0.01 2.63
N ALA A 231 -10.81 0.63 3.21
CA ALA A 231 -10.63 1.76 4.13
C ALA A 231 -9.77 1.36 5.34
N ARG A 232 -9.98 0.16 5.91
CA ARG A 232 -9.17 -0.36 7.02
C ARG A 232 -7.72 -0.61 6.62
N ALA A 233 -7.48 -1.13 5.41
CA ALA A 233 -6.13 -1.44 4.94
C ALA A 233 -5.28 -0.21 4.61
N PHE A 234 -5.88 0.94 4.25
CA PHE A 234 -5.19 2.12 3.73
C PHE A 234 -5.09 3.29 4.74
N ASN A 235 -5.56 3.14 5.97
CA ASN A 235 -5.54 4.24 6.95
C ASN A 235 -4.58 3.93 8.09
N ASP A 236 -3.66 4.86 8.33
CA ASP A 236 -2.78 4.88 9.50
C ASP A 236 -2.69 6.33 10.02
N PRO A 237 -3.23 6.67 11.20
CA PRO A 237 -4.01 5.80 12.09
C PRO A 237 -5.28 5.23 11.44
N PRO A 238 -5.83 4.13 11.97
CA PRO A 238 -7.05 3.53 11.46
C PRO A 238 -8.19 4.55 11.37
N MET A 239 -9.01 4.42 10.31
CA MET A 239 -10.24 5.20 10.20
C MET A 239 -11.17 4.85 11.38
N ASN A 240 -11.74 5.86 12.02
CA ASN A 240 -12.79 5.64 13.01
C ASN A 240 -14.02 5.13 12.28
N LEU A 241 -14.52 3.97 12.69
CA LEU A 241 -15.68 3.32 12.12
C LEU A 241 -16.74 3.18 13.20
N VAL A 242 -17.89 3.82 12.98
CA VAL A 242 -18.97 3.93 13.97
C VAL A 242 -20.26 3.42 13.35
N GLU A 243 -20.96 2.52 14.04
CA GLU A 243 -22.27 2.05 13.62
C GLU A 243 -23.34 3.14 13.78
N GLY A 244 -24.23 3.23 12.80
CA GLY A 244 -25.31 4.20 12.80
C GLY A 244 -26.47 3.80 11.92
N ARG A 245 -27.47 4.67 11.87
CA ARG A 245 -28.62 4.52 10.97
C ARG A 245 -28.80 5.78 10.14
N LEU A 246 -28.78 5.62 8.81
CA LEU A 246 -29.08 6.69 7.86
C LEU A 246 -30.59 6.78 7.68
N GLN A 247 -31.13 7.98 7.83
CA GLN A 247 -32.52 8.29 7.49
C GLN A 247 -32.62 9.73 6.98
N GLY A 248 -33.14 9.91 5.76
CA GLY A 248 -33.42 11.25 5.21
C GLY A 248 -32.17 12.14 5.12
N GLY A 249 -31.02 11.56 4.78
CA GLY A 249 -29.75 12.30 4.66
C GLY A 249 -29.08 12.67 5.98
N ARG A 250 -29.50 12.05 7.10
CA ARG A 250 -28.87 12.20 8.42
C ARG A 250 -28.52 10.84 8.99
N VAL A 251 -27.33 10.72 9.56
CA VAL A 251 -26.92 9.53 10.30
C VAL A 251 -27.13 9.78 11.79
N THR A 252 -27.90 8.91 12.42
CA THR A 252 -28.06 8.86 13.87
C THR A 252 -27.11 7.81 14.43
N LEU A 253 -26.26 8.23 15.35
CA LEU A 253 -25.30 7.38 16.07
C LEU A 253 -25.78 7.14 17.51
N ALA A 254 -25.07 6.29 18.24
CA ALA A 254 -25.27 6.14 19.68
C ALA A 254 -25.13 7.48 20.43
N GLY A 255 -25.81 7.61 21.58
CA GLY A 255 -25.87 8.87 22.33
C GLY A 255 -26.73 9.97 21.69
N GLY A 256 -27.49 9.66 20.63
CA GLY A 256 -28.40 10.62 19.97
C GLY A 256 -27.70 11.63 19.07
N ILE A 257 -26.41 11.40 18.77
CA ILE A 257 -25.62 12.27 17.89
C ILE A 257 -26.15 12.12 16.46
N SER A 258 -26.55 13.25 15.86
CA SER A 258 -27.12 13.28 14.51
C SER A 258 -26.25 14.10 13.58
N VAL A 259 -25.63 13.42 12.61
CA VAL A 259 -24.72 14.02 11.63
C VAL A 259 -25.44 14.16 10.29
N PRO A 260 -25.59 15.39 9.73
CA PRO A 260 -26.09 15.54 8.38
C PRO A 260 -25.04 15.02 7.39
N VAL A 261 -25.46 14.31 6.34
CA VAL A 261 -24.56 13.82 5.28
C VAL A 261 -25.17 14.21 3.92
N PRO A 262 -24.93 15.46 3.47
CA PRO A 262 -25.48 15.94 2.20
C PRO A 262 -24.99 15.09 1.03
N GLY A 263 -25.90 14.63 0.18
CA GLY A 263 -25.56 13.80 -0.98
C GLY A 263 -25.51 12.29 -0.72
N ALA A 264 -25.85 11.82 0.49
CA ALA A 264 -26.15 10.42 0.76
C ALA A 264 -27.64 10.04 0.49
N GLY A 265 -28.36 10.87 -0.28
CA GLY A 265 -29.77 10.61 -0.61
C GLY A 265 -29.94 9.32 -1.42
N GLY A 266 -30.98 8.55 -1.14
CA GLY A 266 -31.30 7.29 -1.83
C GLY A 266 -30.97 6.02 -1.06
N HIS A 267 -30.34 6.13 0.11
CA HIS A 267 -30.15 5.03 1.05
C HIS A 267 -30.78 5.38 2.40
N ASP A 268 -31.47 4.42 3.01
CA ASP A 268 -31.92 4.46 4.40
C ASP A 268 -31.63 3.10 5.04
N GLY A 269 -31.33 3.07 6.34
CA GLY A 269 -31.06 1.83 7.08
C GLY A 269 -29.74 1.82 7.84
N PRO A 270 -29.29 0.64 8.29
CA PRO A 270 -28.03 0.50 9.02
C PRO A 270 -26.84 0.86 8.11
N VAL A 271 -25.90 1.63 8.64
CA VAL A 271 -24.70 2.08 7.96
C VAL A 271 -23.51 2.07 8.92
N THR A 272 -22.31 1.99 8.37
CA THR A 272 -21.08 2.32 9.10
C THR A 272 -20.60 3.69 8.66
N MET A 273 -20.51 4.62 9.59
CA MET A 273 -19.93 5.94 9.40
C MET A 273 -18.41 5.88 9.59
N GLY A 274 -17.67 6.36 8.60
CA GLY A 274 -16.22 6.47 8.64
C GLY A 274 -15.77 7.92 8.80
N VAL A 275 -14.80 8.17 9.69
CA VAL A 275 -14.11 9.46 9.79
C VAL A 275 -12.63 9.24 10.09
N ARG A 276 -11.75 9.93 9.35
CA ARG A 276 -10.30 9.81 9.58
C ARG A 276 -9.90 10.52 10.86
N ALA A 277 -8.87 10.03 11.53
CA ALA A 277 -8.34 10.66 12.74
C ALA A 277 -7.98 12.14 12.51
N SER A 278 -7.37 12.44 11.37
CA SER A 278 -7.00 13.81 10.97
C SER A 278 -8.17 14.70 10.54
N ALA A 279 -9.40 14.18 10.47
CA ALA A 279 -10.60 14.95 10.14
C ALA A 279 -11.36 15.44 11.38
N LEU A 280 -11.02 14.96 12.56
CA LEU A 280 -11.59 15.42 13.83
C LEU A 280 -10.97 16.75 14.24
N ARG A 281 -11.72 17.58 14.96
CA ARG A 281 -11.27 18.91 15.44
C ARG A 281 -11.56 19.08 16.92
N LEU A 282 -10.68 19.79 17.64
CA LEU A 282 -10.94 20.20 19.02
C LEU A 282 -11.81 21.46 19.10
N ALA A 283 -11.61 22.39 18.17
CA ALA A 283 -12.42 23.60 18.08
C ALA A 283 -13.70 23.33 17.28
N ALA A 284 -14.81 23.93 17.73
CA ALA A 284 -16.04 23.95 16.98
C ALA A 284 -15.91 24.89 15.78
N GLU A 285 -16.30 24.42 14.60
CA GLU A 285 -16.41 25.20 13.38
C GLU A 285 -17.88 25.25 12.94
N PRO A 286 -18.30 26.25 12.14
CA PRO A 286 -19.68 26.32 11.64
C PRO A 286 -20.09 25.04 10.91
N GLY A 287 -21.19 24.43 11.34
CA GLY A 287 -21.71 23.19 10.76
C GLY A 287 -21.12 21.90 11.34
N ALA A 288 -20.11 22.00 12.22
CA ALA A 288 -19.56 20.84 12.89
C ALA A 288 -20.53 20.25 13.94
N VAL A 289 -20.50 18.93 14.08
CA VAL A 289 -21.27 18.17 15.07
C VAL A 289 -20.37 17.79 16.22
N ALA A 290 -20.72 18.21 17.44
CA ALA A 290 -19.96 17.88 18.63
C ALA A 290 -20.22 16.43 19.08
N VAL A 291 -19.13 15.75 19.43
CA VAL A 291 -19.10 14.43 20.03
C VAL A 291 -18.37 14.57 21.37
N PRO A 292 -19.12 14.69 22.49
CA PRO A 292 -18.51 14.81 23.80
C PRO A 292 -17.88 13.47 24.22
N GLY A 293 -16.80 13.55 24.99
CA GLY A 293 -16.11 12.39 25.51
C GLY A 293 -15.11 12.74 26.61
N ARG A 294 -14.26 11.77 26.93
CA ARG A 294 -13.13 11.93 27.86
C ARG A 294 -11.86 11.38 27.23
N VAL A 295 -10.73 12.03 27.49
CA VAL A 295 -9.42 11.54 27.03
C VAL A 295 -9.14 10.19 27.71
N ALA A 296 -8.99 9.15 26.90
CA ALA A 296 -8.57 7.82 27.35
C ALA A 296 -7.05 7.62 27.20
N LEU A 297 -6.45 8.27 26.20
CA LEU A 297 -5.01 8.30 25.99
C LEU A 297 -4.64 9.49 25.09
N ALA A 298 -3.54 10.16 25.39
CA ALA A 298 -2.93 11.16 24.52
C ALA A 298 -1.48 10.73 24.25
N GLU A 299 -1.19 10.33 23.01
CA GLU A 299 0.14 9.90 22.58
C GLU A 299 0.82 11.04 21.83
N LEU A 300 2.05 11.37 22.24
CA LEU A 300 2.89 12.33 21.53
C LEU A 300 3.76 11.56 20.53
N SER A 301 3.64 11.90 19.25
CA SER A 301 4.43 11.30 18.17
C SER A 301 5.02 12.39 17.29
N GLY A 302 6.31 12.65 17.47
CA GLY A 302 7.02 13.71 16.76
C GLY A 302 6.41 15.09 17.04
N SER A 303 5.75 15.66 16.03
CA SER A 303 5.09 16.96 16.12
C SER A 303 3.56 16.86 16.17
N ASP A 304 3.01 15.66 16.28
CA ASP A 304 1.57 15.40 16.36
C ASP A 304 1.18 14.82 17.72
N THR A 305 -0.08 15.03 18.10
CA THR A 305 -0.73 14.37 19.23
C THR A 305 -1.87 13.48 18.74
N PHE A 306 -1.83 12.20 19.07
CA PHE A 306 -2.92 11.26 18.84
C PHE A 306 -3.77 11.14 20.11
N VAL A 307 -5.04 11.49 20.01
CA VAL A 307 -5.96 11.51 21.15
C VAL A 307 -6.99 10.40 20.98
N HIS A 308 -6.96 9.41 21.87
CA HIS A 308 -8.00 8.43 22.03
C HIS A 308 -9.03 8.97 23.02
N ALA A 309 -10.28 9.09 22.59
CA ALA A 309 -11.37 9.60 23.40
C ALA A 309 -12.47 8.55 23.57
N ASP A 310 -12.90 8.33 24.80
CA ASP A 310 -14.09 7.53 25.10
C ASP A 310 -15.33 8.40 24.94
N THR A 311 -16.22 8.01 24.04
CA THR A 311 -17.41 8.78 23.67
C THR A 311 -18.67 7.90 23.71
N PRO A 312 -19.88 8.48 23.66
CA PRO A 312 -21.12 7.71 23.53
C PRO A 312 -21.19 6.82 22.28
N VAL A 313 -20.36 7.08 21.26
CA VAL A 313 -20.29 6.31 20.01
C VAL A 313 -19.15 5.28 20.00
N GLY A 314 -18.45 5.10 21.12
CA GLY A 314 -17.27 4.24 21.26
C GLY A 314 -15.97 5.03 21.35
N ASN A 315 -14.85 4.34 21.22
CA ASN A 315 -13.53 4.96 21.22
C ASN A 315 -13.26 5.62 19.87
N LEU A 316 -12.91 6.89 19.87
CA LEU A 316 -12.48 7.65 18.70
C LEU A 316 -11.02 8.03 18.83
N VAL A 317 -10.27 7.92 17.73
CA VAL A 317 -8.89 8.38 17.60
C VAL A 317 -8.88 9.65 16.76
N ALA A 318 -8.31 10.73 17.29
CA ALA A 318 -8.08 11.98 16.58
C ALA A 318 -6.59 12.24 16.44
N GLN A 319 -6.18 12.87 15.34
CA GLN A 319 -4.80 13.31 15.11
C GLN A 319 -4.78 14.83 15.02
N PHE A 320 -3.98 15.47 15.87
CA PHE A 320 -3.81 16.92 15.90
C PHE A 320 -2.35 17.29 15.68
N ALA A 321 -2.13 18.33 14.88
CA ALA A 321 -0.81 18.94 14.78
C ALA A 321 -0.47 19.68 16.08
N GLY A 322 0.79 19.55 16.52
CA GLY A 322 1.32 20.12 17.74
C GLY A 322 1.38 19.13 18.91
N VAL A 323 2.17 19.51 19.93
CA VAL A 323 2.27 18.83 21.21
C VAL A 323 1.22 19.42 22.15
N LEU A 324 0.13 18.69 22.34
CA LEU A 324 -0.96 19.10 23.22
C LEU A 324 -0.78 18.46 24.59
N ASP A 325 -0.90 19.27 25.64
CA ASP A 325 -0.90 18.79 27.03
C ASP A 325 -2.33 18.42 27.43
N LEU A 326 -2.73 17.20 27.08
CA LEU A 326 -4.03 16.63 27.41
C LEU A 326 -3.88 15.54 28.48
N GLN A 327 -4.73 15.58 29.49
CA GLN A 327 -4.64 14.74 30.68
C GLN A 327 -5.67 13.60 30.66
N LEU A 328 -5.27 12.43 31.15
CA LEU A 328 -6.15 11.26 31.25
C LEU A 328 -7.44 11.58 32.02
N GLY A 329 -8.58 11.25 31.41
CA GLY A 329 -9.91 11.41 31.99
C GLY A 329 -10.50 12.82 31.87
N GLU A 330 -9.75 13.80 31.36
CA GLU A 330 -10.28 15.14 31.20
C GLU A 330 -11.40 15.18 30.14
N PRO A 331 -12.39 16.08 30.27
CA PRO A 331 -13.44 16.25 29.27
C PRO A 331 -12.86 16.77 27.95
N VAL A 332 -13.24 16.13 26.84
CA VAL A 332 -12.89 16.57 25.49
C VAL A 332 -14.15 16.57 24.62
N SER A 333 -14.25 17.53 23.71
CA SER A 333 -15.30 17.54 22.67
C SER A 333 -14.63 17.45 21.32
N LEU A 334 -14.83 16.33 20.63
CA LEU A 334 -14.38 16.15 19.26
C LEU A 334 -15.46 16.65 18.31
N HIS A 335 -15.07 17.38 17.29
CA HIS A 335 -16.00 17.96 16.32
C HIS A 335 -15.84 17.29 14.97
N LEU A 336 -16.97 16.80 14.44
CA LEU A 336 -17.10 16.15 13.13
C LEU A 336 -17.61 17.15 12.11
N LEU A 337 -16.94 17.27 10.97
CA LEU A 337 -17.43 18.03 9.83
C LEU A 337 -18.16 17.09 8.84
N PRO A 338 -19.44 17.36 8.50
CA PRO A 338 -20.23 16.57 7.53
C PRO A 338 -19.50 16.25 6.22
N GLU A 339 -18.73 17.19 5.69
CA GLU A 339 -17.99 17.06 4.44
C GLU A 339 -16.83 16.07 4.49
N HIS A 340 -16.44 15.59 5.68
CA HIS A 340 -15.36 14.63 5.87
C HIS A 340 -15.85 13.20 6.17
N ILE A 341 -17.17 13.00 6.14
CA ILE A 341 -17.80 11.72 6.45
C ILE A 341 -17.74 10.76 5.26
N TYR A 342 -17.44 9.51 5.56
CA TYR A 342 -17.61 8.36 4.68
C TYR A 342 -18.81 7.55 5.18
N LEU A 343 -19.58 6.96 4.27
CA LEU A 343 -20.62 6.00 4.64
C LEU A 343 -20.44 4.70 3.88
N PHE A 344 -20.64 3.60 4.58
CA PHE A 344 -20.67 2.25 4.05
C PHE A 344 -22.00 1.58 4.39
N ASP A 345 -22.55 0.81 3.46
CA ASP A 345 -23.77 0.04 3.66
C ASP A 345 -23.53 -1.21 4.54
N ALA A 346 -24.57 -2.02 4.74
CA ALA A 346 -24.50 -3.23 5.54
C ALA A 346 -23.56 -4.31 4.96
N ASP A 347 -23.31 -4.30 3.65
CA ASP A 347 -22.34 -5.18 2.98
C ASP A 347 -20.91 -4.60 3.06
N GLY A 348 -20.76 -3.40 3.64
CA GLY A 348 -19.50 -2.68 3.76
C GLY A 348 -19.07 -1.99 2.47
N ARG A 349 -19.94 -1.83 1.47
CA ARG A 349 -19.65 -1.06 0.25
C ARG A 349 -19.81 0.43 0.51
N ARG A 350 -18.93 1.24 -0.09
CA ARG A 350 -19.01 2.70 0.05
C ARG A 350 -20.23 3.26 -0.67
N ILE A 351 -21.10 3.95 0.05
CA ILE A 351 -22.25 4.70 -0.50
C ILE A 351 -22.02 6.23 -0.47
N HIS A 352 -21.07 6.71 0.33
CA HIS A 352 -20.71 8.13 0.39
C HIS A 352 -19.23 8.33 0.70
N ALA A 353 -18.62 9.34 0.09
CA ALA A 353 -17.29 9.85 0.45
C ALA A 353 -17.24 11.38 0.31
N PRO A 354 -16.29 12.03 1.03
CA PRO A 354 -16.00 13.45 0.90
C PRO A 354 -15.74 13.87 -0.55
N ARG A 355 -16.38 14.96 -0.99
CA ARG A 355 -16.04 15.60 -2.26
C ARG A 355 -14.75 16.40 -2.10
N ARG A 356 -13.78 16.19 -3.00
CA ARG A 356 -12.54 16.98 -3.02
C ARG A 356 -12.50 17.96 -4.18
N PRO A 357 -12.23 19.26 -3.93
CA PRO A 357 -11.94 20.22 -5.00
C PRO A 357 -10.71 19.77 -5.80
N GLY A 358 -10.81 19.74 -7.13
CA GLY A 358 -9.69 19.42 -8.02
C GLY A 358 -9.33 17.93 -8.17
N GLY A 359 -10.17 17.01 -7.67
CA GLY A 359 -9.98 15.58 -7.93
C GLY A 359 -10.18 15.24 -9.41
N LEU A 360 -9.31 14.39 -9.98
CA LEU A 360 -9.55 13.70 -11.25
C LEU A 360 -10.98 13.16 -11.22
N ALA A 361 -11.80 13.55 -12.20
CA ALA A 361 -13.21 13.20 -12.24
C ALA A 361 -13.36 11.68 -12.04
N ALA A 362 -14.02 11.30 -10.95
CA ALA A 362 -14.48 9.94 -10.76
C ALA A 362 -15.64 9.71 -11.73
N GLU A 363 -15.34 9.44 -12.99
CA GLU A 363 -16.22 8.55 -13.74
C GLU A 363 -16.08 7.19 -13.07
N VAL A 364 -17.18 6.73 -12.48
CA VAL A 364 -17.36 5.33 -12.13
C VAL A 364 -17.27 4.56 -13.45
N PRO A 365 -16.23 3.77 -13.75
CA PRO A 365 -16.36 2.79 -14.81
C PRO A 365 -17.32 1.75 -14.24
N GLY A 366 -18.40 1.50 -14.99
CA GLY A 366 -19.35 0.44 -14.69
C GLY A 366 -18.61 -0.83 -14.26
N GLY A 367 -19.18 -1.49 -13.25
CA GLY A 367 -18.60 -2.68 -12.64
C GLY A 367 -18.07 -3.66 -13.66
N VAL A 368 -17.04 -4.40 -13.22
CA VAL A 368 -16.55 -5.60 -13.89
C VAL A 368 -17.76 -6.42 -14.34
N ALA A 369 -18.06 -6.36 -15.64
CA ALA A 369 -19.03 -7.24 -16.23
C ALA A 369 -18.44 -8.64 -16.13
N ALA A 370 -18.91 -9.40 -15.14
CA ALA A 370 -18.85 -10.84 -15.16
C ALA A 370 -19.55 -11.25 -16.45
N ALA A 371 -18.78 -11.55 -17.49
CA ALA A 371 -19.27 -12.14 -18.71
C ALA A 371 -19.75 -13.56 -18.38
N ALA A 372 -20.99 -13.67 -17.93
CA ALA A 372 -21.75 -14.90 -17.98
C ALA A 372 -22.07 -15.18 -19.46
N GLY A 373 -21.17 -15.93 -20.11
CA GLY A 373 -21.45 -16.52 -21.41
C GLY A 373 -22.41 -17.70 -21.24
N ALA A 374 -23.70 -17.44 -21.47
CA ALA A 374 -24.68 -18.47 -21.75
C ALA A 374 -24.66 -18.84 -23.23
N GLY A 375 -24.67 -20.15 -23.51
CA GLY A 375 -25.39 -20.74 -24.64
C GLY A 375 -24.76 -20.66 -26.04
N GLY A 376 -24.16 -21.78 -26.45
CA GLY A 376 -23.90 -22.19 -27.82
C GLY A 376 -23.59 -23.68 -27.84
#